data_AF-A0A836X8J0-F1
#
_entry.id   AF-A0A836X8J0-F1
#
_cell.length_a   1.000
_cell.length_b   1.000
_cell.length_c   1.000
_cell.angle_alpha   90.00
_cell.angle_beta   90.00
_cell.angle_gamma   90.00
#
_symmetry.space_group_name_H-M   'P 1'
#
loop_
_entity.id
_entity.type
_entity.pdbx_description
1 polymer ?
#
loop_
_entity_poly.entity_id
_entity_poly.type
_entity_poly.pdbx_seq_one_letter_code
_entity_poly.pdbx_strand_id
1 'polypeptide(L)'
;MIENNTINDTENNNDTQKLLKGMLAVLDDGDEVLITTTTSSTKCMLMSAPPLNEAVARGGPFVMNTRAESIQASRNYESGKF
;
A
#
# COMPACT_ATOMS: atom_id res chain seq x y z
N MET A 1 -0.31 -3.46 -17.59
CA MET A 1 -1.57 -3.76 -16.90
C MET A 1 -1.17 -4.41 -15.59
N ILE A 2 -1.25 -3.69 -14.46
CA ILE A 2 -1.04 -4.28 -13.14
C ILE A 2 -2.43 -4.58 -12.62
N GLU A 3 -2.82 -5.85 -12.64
CA GLU A 3 -4.05 -6.29 -12.00
C GLU A 3 -3.85 -6.16 -10.48
N ASN A 4 -4.59 -5.24 -9.87
CA ASN A 4 -4.70 -5.13 -8.43
C ASN A 4 -5.49 -6.34 -7.93
N ASN A 5 -4.80 -7.46 -7.75
CA ASN A 5 -5.41 -8.65 -7.17
C ASN A 5 -5.34 -8.55 -5.65
N THR A 6 -6.14 -7.63 -5.09
CA THR A 6 -6.38 -7.55 -3.66
C THR A 6 -7.33 -8.68 -3.28
N ILE A 7 -6.77 -9.71 -2.64
CA ILE A 7 -7.50 -10.87 -2.13
C ILE A 7 -8.16 -10.44 -0.82
N ASN A 8 -9.44 -10.06 -0.89
CA ASN A 8 -10.29 -9.83 0.28
C ASN A 8 -11.13 -11.09 0.49
N ASP A 9 -10.63 -12.05 1.28
CA ASP A 9 -11.46 -13.16 1.76
C ASP A 9 -11.59 -13.04 3.28
N THR A 10 -12.73 -12.46 3.69
CA THR A 10 -13.19 -12.42 5.07
C THR A 10 -14.09 -13.64 5.31
N GLU A 11 -13.54 -14.85 5.50
CA GLU A 11 -14.22 -15.93 6.22
C GLU A 11 -13.21 -16.88 6.89
N ASN A 12 -13.50 -17.22 8.15
CA ASN A 12 -12.69 -18.04 9.05
C ASN A 12 -12.15 -19.35 8.44
N ASN A 13 -10.83 -19.48 8.25
CA ASN A 13 -10.05 -20.68 8.57
C ASN A 13 -8.55 -20.40 8.38
N ASN A 14 -7.70 -21.30 8.89
CA ASN A 14 -6.23 -21.27 8.74
C ASN A 14 -5.76 -21.47 7.28
N ASP A 15 -6.36 -20.75 6.32
CA ASP A 15 -6.09 -20.89 4.90
C ASP A 15 -4.80 -20.15 4.54
N THR A 16 -3.77 -20.95 4.28
CA THR A 16 -2.50 -20.45 3.78
C THR A 16 -2.70 -19.95 2.35
N GLN A 17 -2.67 -18.63 2.16
CA GLN A 17 -2.74 -18.05 0.82
C GLN A 17 -1.38 -18.10 0.11
N LYS A 18 -1.39 -18.60 -1.12
CA LYS A 18 -0.20 -18.63 -1.98
C LYS A 18 -0.04 -17.30 -2.71
N LEU A 19 1.07 -16.61 -2.47
CA LEU A 19 1.42 -15.38 -3.17
C LEU A 19 2.47 -15.63 -4.26
N LEU A 20 2.28 -14.97 -5.40
CA LEU A 20 3.23 -14.95 -6.51
C LEU A 20 3.99 -13.61 -6.55
N LYS A 21 5.08 -13.59 -7.31
CA LYS A 21 5.86 -12.36 -7.52
C LYS A 21 4.97 -11.25 -8.10
N GLY A 22 5.02 -10.08 -7.47
CA GLY A 22 4.27 -8.88 -7.89
C GLY A 22 2.89 -8.73 -7.23
N MET A 23 2.49 -9.68 -6.37
CA MET A 23 1.27 -9.56 -5.59
C MET A 23 1.50 -8.73 -4.32
N LEU A 24 0.47 -8.04 -3.89
CA LEU A 24 0.38 -7.36 -2.60
C LEU A 24 -0.69 -8.07 -1.77
N ALA A 25 -0.29 -8.61 -0.62
CA ALA A 25 -1.23 -9.08 0.38
C ALA A 25 -1.50 -7.94 1.39
N VAL A 26 -2.76 -7.73 1.70
CA VAL A 26 -3.20 -6.87 2.81
C VAL A 26 -3.54 -7.82 3.95
N LEU A 27 -2.93 -7.58 5.12
CA LEU A 27 -3.16 -8.36 6.31
C LEU A 27 -4.12 -7.58 7.22
N ASP A 28 -5.08 -8.29 7.80
CA ASP A 28 -5.92 -7.74 8.88
C ASP A 28 -5.16 -7.70 10.21
N ASP A 29 -5.79 -7.14 11.23
CA ASP A 29 -5.24 -7.06 12.59
C ASP A 29 -4.88 -8.45 13.12
N GLY A 30 -3.67 -8.57 13.69
CA GLY A 30 -3.16 -9.80 14.27
C GLY A 30 -1.76 -9.62 14.85
N ASP A 31 -1.34 -10.55 15.70
CA ASP A 31 -0.07 -10.46 16.43
C ASP A 31 1.10 -11.11 15.67
N GLU A 32 0.81 -12.04 14.77
CA GLU A 32 1.80 -12.87 14.09
C GLU A 32 1.45 -13.07 12.60
N VAL A 33 2.49 -13.21 11.76
CA VAL A 33 2.36 -13.61 10.36
C VAL A 33 3.31 -14.77 10.05
N LEU A 34 2.76 -15.86 9.54
CA LEU A 34 3.54 -17.03 9.13
C LEU A 34 3.78 -17.02 7.62
N ILE A 35 5.04 -16.96 7.21
CA ILE A 35 5.43 -16.99 5.79
C ILE A 35 6.28 -18.24 5.54
N THR A 36 5.84 -19.06 4.59
CA THR A 36 6.56 -20.27 4.18
C THR A 36 6.88 -20.24 2.69
N THR A 37 8.03 -20.79 2.31
CA THR A 37 8.47 -20.92 0.92
C THR A 37 8.58 -22.40 0.57
N THR A 38 7.92 -22.84 -0.50
CA THR A 38 7.85 -24.28 -0.82
C THR A 38 8.97 -24.76 -1.73
N THR A 39 9.29 -24.03 -2.81
CA THR A 39 10.16 -24.57 -3.88
C THR A 39 11.34 -23.69 -4.28
N SER A 40 11.37 -22.41 -3.91
CA SER A 40 12.41 -21.49 -4.39
C SER A 40 12.73 -20.41 -3.37
N SER A 41 13.97 -19.91 -3.43
CA SER A 41 14.38 -18.73 -2.67
C SER A 41 13.48 -17.55 -3.05
N THR A 42 12.86 -16.95 -2.04
CA THR A 42 11.86 -15.89 -2.21
C THR A 42 12.36 -14.62 -1.55
N LYS A 43 12.04 -13.48 -2.14
CA LYS A 43 12.19 -12.16 -1.53
C LYS A 43 10.82 -11.53 -1.42
N CYS A 44 10.46 -11.10 -0.23
CA CYS A 44 9.26 -10.32 0.04
C CYS A 44 9.61 -9.15 0.95
N MET A 45 8.72 -8.17 1.01
CA MET A 45 8.83 -7.03 1.91
C MET A 45 7.58 -7.01 2.78
N LEU A 46 7.78 -7.02 4.10
CA LEU A 46 6.72 -6.84 5.08
C LEU A 46 6.80 -5.41 5.59
N MET A 47 5.67 -4.70 5.57
CA MET A 47 5.56 -3.33 6.06
C MET A 47 4.37 -3.25 7.00
N SER A 48 4.55 -2.57 8.12
CA SER A 48 3.48 -2.19 9.05
C SER A 48 3.78 -0.81 9.61
N ALA A 49 2.74 0.00 9.80
CA ALA A 49 2.85 1.32 10.38
C ALA A 49 1.50 1.71 11.00
N PRO A 50 1.50 2.51 12.07
CA PRO A 50 0.28 3.13 12.57
C PRO A 50 -0.36 4.01 11.48
N PRO A 51 -1.70 4.05 11.38
CA PRO A 51 -2.37 4.95 10.46
C PRO A 51 -2.12 6.40 10.86
N LEU A 52 -1.83 7.26 9.88
CA LEU A 52 -1.61 8.70 10.10
C LEU A 52 -2.90 9.41 10.58
N ASN A 53 -4.07 8.88 10.23
CA ASN A 53 -5.38 9.43 10.58
C ASN A 53 -5.62 10.88 10.11
N GLU A 54 -4.97 11.27 9.02
CA GLU A 54 -5.17 12.57 8.37
C GLU A 54 -5.80 12.41 6.99
N ALA A 55 -6.48 13.45 6.51
CA ALA A 55 -6.97 13.48 5.15
C ALA A 55 -5.79 13.34 4.16
N VAL A 56 -6.03 12.64 3.05
CA VAL A 56 -5.04 12.46 1.98
C VAL A 56 -5.65 12.94 0.67
N ALA A 57 -5.08 13.99 0.11
CA ALA A 57 -5.43 14.54 -1.19
C ALA A 57 -4.25 14.43 -2.15
N ARG A 58 -4.48 13.76 -3.28
CA ARG A 58 -3.47 13.57 -4.34
C ARG A 58 -3.76 14.49 -5.52
N GLY A 59 -2.72 15.18 -5.99
CA GLY A 59 -2.76 16.03 -7.19
C GLY A 59 -1.50 15.81 -8.03
N GLY A 60 -1.44 14.67 -8.72
CA GLY A 60 -0.28 14.27 -9.50
C GLY A 60 0.87 13.76 -8.61
N PRO A 61 2.10 14.30 -8.76
CA PRO A 61 3.25 13.88 -7.94
C PRO A 61 3.21 14.43 -6.51
N PHE A 62 2.22 15.28 -6.18
CA PHE A 62 2.09 15.92 -4.86
C PHE A 62 0.98 15.26 -4.05
N VAL A 63 1.25 15.07 -2.75
CA VAL A 63 0.31 14.55 -1.76
C VAL A 63 0.28 15.54 -0.59
N MET A 64 -0.91 16.01 -0.23
CA MET A 64 -1.18 16.96 0.86
C MET A 64 -2.45 16.53 1.61
N ASN A 65 -2.85 17.26 2.65
CA ASN A 65 -4.07 16.94 3.38
C ASN A 65 -5.34 17.40 2.65
N THR A 66 -5.29 18.50 1.89
CA THR A 66 -6.42 19.03 1.11
C THR A 66 -6.11 19.17 -0.39
N ARG A 67 -7.16 19.15 -1.22
CA ARG A 67 -7.02 19.33 -2.68
C ARG A 67 -6.44 20.71 -3.04
N ALA A 68 -6.81 21.75 -2.31
CA ALA A 68 -6.34 23.12 -2.54
C ALA A 68 -4.82 23.21 -2.33
N GLU A 69 -4.29 22.58 -1.29
CA GLU A 69 -2.85 22.54 -1.01
C GLU A 69 -2.10 21.77 -2.09
N SER A 70 -2.60 20.63 -2.55
CA SER A 70 -1.94 19.88 -3.62
C SER A 70 -1.90 20.65 -4.95
N ILE A 71 -2.96 21.40 -5.28
CA ILE A 71 -2.97 22.28 -6.46
C ILE A 71 -2.00 23.45 -6.27
N GLN A 72 -1.96 24.03 -5.07
CA GLN A 72 -1.02 25.10 -4.75
C GLN A 72 0.44 24.61 -4.86
N ALA A 73 0.71 23.38 -4.42
CA ALA A 73 2.03 22.77 -4.56
C ALA A 73 2.43 22.64 -6.04
N SER A 74 1.54 22.17 -6.92
CA SER A 74 1.85 22.12 -8.37
C SER A 74 2.18 23.49 -8.94
N ARG A 75 1.38 24.52 -8.59
CA ARG A 75 1.62 25.90 -9.08
C ARG A 75 2.94 26.47 -8.58
N ASN A 76 3.28 26.24 -7.31
CA ASN A 76 4.56 26.67 -6.76
C ASN A 76 5.73 26.03 -7.53
N TYR A 77 5.59 24.76 -7.94
CA TYR A 77 6.61 24.02 -8.70
C TYR A 77 6.78 24.57 -10.10
N GLU A 78 5.67 24.75 -10.80
CA GLU A 78 5.65 25.36 -12.13
C GLU A 78 6.21 26.79 -12.12
N SER A 79 6.00 27.54 -11.03
CA SER A 79 6.50 28.91 -10.87
C SER A 79 7.94 29.02 -10.35
N GLY A 80 8.62 27.90 -10.08
CA GLY A 80 9.99 27.90 -9.54
C GLY A 80 10.11 28.47 -8.11
N LYS A 81 9.04 28.41 -7.32
CA LYS A 81 8.99 28.89 -5.94
C LYS A 81 9.31 27.80 -4.90
N PHE A 82 10.15 26.84 -5.29
CA PHE A 82 10.68 25.78 -4.42
C PHE A 82 12.20 25.70 -4.53
#